data_AF-A0A026WHH0-F1
#
_entry.id   AF-A0A026WHH0-F1
#
_cell.length_a   1.000
_cell.length_b   1.000
_cell.length_c   1.000
_cell.angle_alpha   90.00
_cell.angle_beta   90.00
_cell.angle_gamma   90.00
#
_symmetry.space_group_name_H-M   'P 1'
#
loop_
_entity.id
_entity.type
_entity.pdbx_description
1 polymer ?
#
loop_
_entity_poly.entity_id
_entity_poly.type
_entity_poly.pdbx_seq_one_letter_code
_entity_poly.pdbx_strand_id
1 'polypeptide(L)'
;NVLISLLESPHGARFENVYVYSKSLQQPKYQYLENLLAPLEEIGYFAFSNNSDVVPPNEALPNSIFVFDDVACDKQDTIREYFSMGRHSRVDCFYLCQTYVRIPKHLIRDNANLLILFKQDDMNLKHVYNDHVNTDMTYDDFCALCRACWQRKYGFVVIDKDSPLENGRYRKGFNEYAVP
;
A
#
# COMPACT_ATOMS: atom_id res chain seq x y z
N ASN A 1 11.82 -5.49 -1.39
CA ASN A 1 10.35 -5.32 -1.51
C ASN A 1 10.01 -4.12 -0.65
N VAL A 2 9.31 -3.10 -1.17
CA VAL A 2 9.08 -1.85 -0.41
C VAL A 2 8.29 -2.08 0.88
N LEU A 3 7.28 -2.96 0.87
CA LEU A 3 6.53 -3.29 2.09
C LEU A 3 7.46 -3.87 3.16
N ILE A 4 8.28 -4.86 2.80
CA ILE A 4 9.23 -5.48 3.74
C ILE A 4 10.19 -4.42 4.28
N SER A 5 10.72 -3.55 3.43
CA SER A 5 11.59 -2.45 3.86
C SER A 5 10.89 -1.45 4.79
N LEU A 6 9.58 -1.25 4.65
CA LEU A 6 8.78 -0.44 5.58
C LEU A 6 8.55 -1.14 6.92
N LEU A 7 8.42 -2.47 6.93
CA LEU A 7 8.24 -3.25 8.16
C LEU A 7 9.53 -3.41 8.96
N GLU A 8 10.68 -3.49 8.28
CA GLU A 8 12.00 -3.65 8.92
C GLU A 8 12.63 -2.33 9.39
N SER A 9 12.26 -1.22 8.74
CA SER A 9 12.91 0.06 9.01
C SER A 9 12.56 0.57 10.42
N PRO A 10 13.53 1.00 11.22
CA PRO A 10 13.27 1.69 12.50
C PRO A 10 12.46 2.98 12.35
N HIS A 11 12.45 3.56 11.15
CA HIS A 11 11.67 4.75 10.78
C HIS A 11 10.50 4.42 9.85
N GLY A 12 10.20 3.13 9.70
CA GLY A 12 9.14 2.62 8.86
C GLY A 12 7.79 2.60 9.56
N ALA A 13 6.95 1.66 9.16
CA ALA A 13 5.63 1.48 9.73
C ALA A 13 5.76 0.91 11.15
N ARG A 14 4.95 1.43 12.08
CA ARG A 14 4.92 0.97 13.48
C ARG A 14 3.79 -0.02 13.66
N PHE A 15 4.08 -1.14 14.31
CA PHE A 15 3.11 -2.19 14.54
C PHE A 15 3.48 -3.05 15.74
N GLU A 16 2.48 -3.71 16.28
CA GLU A 16 2.60 -4.82 17.23
C GLU A 16 2.15 -6.14 16.57
N ASN A 17 1.37 -6.07 15.47
CA ASN A 17 0.91 -7.25 14.76
C ASN A 17 0.96 -7.05 13.25
N VAL A 18 1.24 -8.12 12.51
CA VAL A 18 1.23 -8.15 11.05
C VAL A 18 0.30 -9.27 10.59
N TYR A 19 -0.71 -8.88 9.82
CA TYR A 19 -1.61 -9.79 9.14
C TYR A 19 -1.29 -9.80 7.65
N VAL A 20 -1.14 -10.98 7.06
CA VAL A 20 -0.88 -11.15 5.62
C VAL A 20 -1.97 -12.00 5.00
N TYR A 21 -2.76 -11.39 4.13
CA TYR A 21 -3.68 -12.09 3.25
C TYR A 21 -3.11 -12.17 1.83
N SER A 22 -2.68 -13.36 1.41
CA SER A 22 -2.17 -13.59 0.05
C SER A 22 -2.46 -14.99 -0.48
N LYS A 23 -2.70 -15.09 -1.78
CA LYS A 23 -2.78 -16.38 -2.50
C LYS A 23 -1.42 -17.05 -2.69
N SER A 24 -0.34 -16.36 -2.36
CA SER A 24 1.02 -16.75 -2.72
C SER A 24 1.99 -16.76 -1.53
N LEU A 25 1.52 -17.15 -0.34
CA LEU A 25 2.31 -17.22 0.89
C LEU A 25 3.60 -18.07 0.78
N GLN A 26 3.64 -19.01 -0.16
CA GLN A 26 4.83 -19.80 -0.48
C GLN A 26 5.97 -19.00 -1.15
N GLN A 27 5.73 -17.76 -1.57
CA GLN A 27 6.78 -16.92 -2.16
C GLN A 27 7.88 -16.63 -1.12
N PRO A 28 9.17 -16.59 -1.53
CA PRO A 28 10.29 -16.39 -0.60
C PRO A 28 10.16 -15.16 0.31
N LYS A 29 9.50 -14.10 -0.16
CA LYS A 29 9.29 -12.86 0.60
C LYS A 29 8.42 -13.06 1.85
N TYR A 30 7.45 -13.98 1.80
CA TYR A 30 6.56 -14.28 2.92
C TYR A 30 7.13 -15.34 3.84
N GLN A 31 7.84 -16.32 3.30
CA GLN A 31 8.66 -17.24 4.11
C GLN A 31 9.71 -16.46 4.92
N TYR A 32 10.36 -15.48 4.29
CA TYR A 32 11.27 -14.58 4.98
C TYR A 32 10.57 -13.81 6.11
N LEU A 33 9.41 -13.20 5.83
CA LEU A 33 8.67 -12.41 6.81
C LEU A 33 8.20 -13.27 8.00
N GLU A 34 7.71 -14.48 7.73
CA GLU A 34 7.32 -15.45 8.75
C GLU A 34 8.52 -15.85 9.63
N ASN A 35 9.65 -16.20 9.01
CA ASN A 35 10.87 -16.56 9.75
C ASN A 35 11.42 -15.40 10.59
N LEU A 36 11.18 -14.16 10.16
CA LEU A 36 11.60 -12.96 10.88
C LEU A 36 10.69 -12.66 12.07
N LEU A 37 9.37 -12.69 11.87
CA LEU A 37 8.39 -12.18 12.83
C LEU A 37 7.83 -13.26 13.76
N ALA A 38 7.58 -14.47 13.28
CA ALA A 38 6.95 -15.53 14.08
C ALA A 38 7.74 -15.92 15.35
N PRO A 39 9.09 -15.84 15.39
CA PRO A 39 9.84 -16.11 16.62
C PRO A 39 9.78 -15.00 17.68
N LEU A 40 9.27 -13.81 17.35
CA LEU A 40 9.24 -12.67 18.26
C LEU A 40 7.94 -12.71 19.08
N GLU A 41 8.04 -13.04 20.37
CA GLU A 41 6.87 -13.23 21.24
C GLU A 41 6.00 -11.97 21.38
N GLU A 42 6.61 -10.79 21.25
CA GLU A 42 5.93 -9.50 21.34
C GLU A 42 5.25 -9.06 20.03
N ILE A 43 5.48 -9.76 18.92
CA ILE A 43 4.90 -9.43 17.61
C ILE A 43 3.97 -10.54 17.14
N GLY A 44 2.69 -10.21 16.97
CA GLY A 44 1.73 -11.12 16.35
C GLY A 44 1.99 -11.25 14.84
N TYR A 45 2.18 -12.47 14.33
CA TYR A 45 2.23 -12.73 12.88
C TYR A 45 1.11 -13.70 12.49
N PHE A 46 0.24 -13.26 11.57
CA PHE A 46 -0.93 -14.02 11.14
C PHE A 46 -1.00 -14.04 9.61
N ALA A 47 -0.95 -15.23 9.00
CA ALA A 47 -0.98 -15.37 7.54
C ALA A 47 -2.13 -16.27 7.07
N PHE A 48 -2.85 -15.84 6.04
CA PHE A 48 -4.01 -16.54 5.51
C PHE A 48 -3.99 -16.57 3.98
N SER A 49 -4.53 -17.64 3.39
CA SER A 49 -4.68 -17.79 1.94
C SER A 49 -6.13 -17.76 1.45
N ASN A 50 -7.11 -17.83 2.35
CA ASN A 50 -8.53 -17.80 2.02
C ASN A 50 -9.20 -16.54 2.53
N ASN A 51 -10.14 -16.03 1.73
CA ASN A 51 -10.90 -14.82 2.04
C ASN A 51 -11.78 -15.00 3.29
N SER A 52 -12.27 -16.23 3.53
CA SER A 52 -13.10 -16.57 4.70
C SER A 52 -12.38 -16.43 6.03
N ASP A 53 -11.04 -16.47 6.01
CA ASP A 53 -10.21 -16.46 7.21
C ASP A 53 -9.81 -15.02 7.59
N VAL A 54 -10.12 -14.04 6.73
CA VAL A 54 -9.84 -12.62 6.95
C VAL A 54 -10.89 -12.05 7.89
N VAL A 55 -10.47 -11.76 9.12
CA VAL A 55 -11.31 -11.09 10.12
C VAL A 55 -11.64 -9.65 9.72
N PRO A 56 -12.81 -9.12 10.10
CA PRO A 56 -13.14 -7.72 9.88
C PRO A 56 -12.26 -6.79 10.76
N PRO A 57 -12.14 -5.49 10.43
CA PRO A 57 -11.22 -4.58 11.10
C PRO A 57 -11.46 -4.41 12.61
N ASN A 58 -12.70 -4.58 13.09
CA ASN A 58 -13.06 -4.47 14.51
C ASN A 58 -12.69 -5.71 15.34
N GLU A 59 -12.33 -6.81 14.69
CA GLU A 59 -11.88 -8.05 15.34
C GLU A 59 -10.35 -8.24 15.25
N ALA A 60 -9.68 -7.49 14.37
CA ALA A 60 -8.22 -7.43 14.34
C ALA A 60 -7.66 -6.79 15.62
N LEU A 61 -6.48 -7.23 16.04
CA LEU A 61 -5.77 -6.61 17.16
C LEU A 61 -5.45 -5.14 16.83
N PRO A 62 -5.43 -4.23 17.81
CA PRO A 62 -5.01 -2.84 17.57
C PRO A 62 -3.52 -2.76 17.23
N ASN A 63 -3.08 -1.60 16.73
CA ASN A 63 -1.69 -1.34 16.33
C ASN A 63 -1.18 -2.36 15.29
N SER A 64 -2.07 -2.78 14.39
CA SER A 64 -1.78 -3.82 13.40
C SER A 64 -1.52 -3.23 12.03
N ILE A 65 -0.73 -3.94 11.24
CA ILE A 65 -0.63 -3.75 9.80
C ILE A 65 -1.29 -4.93 9.10
N PHE A 66 -2.24 -4.66 8.22
CA PHE A 66 -2.89 -5.66 7.37
C PHE A 66 -2.41 -5.55 5.92
N VAL A 67 -1.90 -6.64 5.36
CA VAL A 67 -1.35 -6.69 4.01
C VAL A 67 -2.26 -7.54 3.12
N PHE A 68 -2.81 -6.93 2.08
CA PHE A 68 -3.55 -7.59 1.01
C PHE A 68 -2.67 -7.71 -0.23
N ASP A 69 -2.21 -8.91 -0.58
CA ASP A 69 -1.33 -9.11 -1.75
C ASP A 69 -1.82 -10.21 -2.68
N ASP A 70 -1.95 -9.87 -3.96
CA ASP A 70 -2.42 -10.79 -5.01
C ASP A 70 -3.83 -11.34 -4.75
N VAL A 71 -4.73 -10.49 -4.22
CA VAL A 71 -6.11 -10.84 -3.85
C VAL A 71 -7.15 -10.05 -4.65
N ALA A 72 -6.76 -9.45 -5.78
CA ALA A 72 -7.65 -8.64 -6.62
C ALA A 72 -8.74 -9.45 -7.35
N CYS A 73 -8.64 -10.78 -7.38
CA CYS A 73 -9.70 -11.66 -7.90
C CYS A 73 -10.76 -12.03 -6.86
N ASP A 74 -10.51 -11.75 -5.58
CA ASP A 74 -11.33 -12.24 -4.48
C ASP A 74 -12.47 -11.28 -4.14
N LYS A 75 -13.35 -11.69 -3.22
CA LYS A 75 -14.35 -10.77 -2.65
C LYS A 75 -13.64 -9.62 -1.94
N GLN A 76 -14.04 -8.41 -2.28
CA GLN A 76 -13.37 -7.18 -1.83
C GLN A 76 -14.07 -6.52 -0.63
N ASP A 77 -15.18 -7.08 -0.13
CA ASP A 77 -16.02 -6.45 0.89
C ASP A 77 -15.25 -6.18 2.20
N THR A 78 -14.57 -7.19 2.73
CA THR A 78 -13.71 -7.02 3.91
C THR A 78 -12.59 -6.02 3.66
N ILE A 79 -11.98 -6.01 2.47
CA ILE A 79 -10.90 -5.07 2.14
C ILE A 79 -11.44 -3.62 2.10
N ARG A 80 -12.65 -3.42 1.58
CA ARG A 80 -13.33 -2.10 1.62
C ARG A 80 -13.56 -1.65 3.06
N GLU A 81 -13.91 -2.56 3.97
CA GLU A 81 -14.04 -2.24 5.39
C GLU A 81 -12.70 -1.81 5.99
N TYR A 82 -11.59 -2.48 5.68
CA TYR A 82 -10.25 -2.06 6.15
C TYR A 82 -9.90 -0.64 5.69
N PHE A 83 -10.09 -0.33 4.41
CA PHE A 83 -9.81 1.00 3.88
C PHE A 83 -10.78 2.08 4.37
N SER A 84 -11.98 1.71 4.84
CA SER A 84 -12.99 2.67 5.32
C SER A 84 -12.99 2.86 6.83
N MET A 85 -12.73 1.79 7.60
CA MET A 85 -12.93 1.72 9.05
C MET A 85 -11.69 1.27 9.83
N GLY A 86 -10.63 0.79 9.15
CA GLY A 86 -9.42 0.30 9.81
C GLY A 86 -8.80 1.28 10.79
N ARG A 87 -8.83 2.59 10.46
CA ARG A 87 -8.33 3.66 11.35
C ARG A 87 -9.05 3.70 12.70
N HIS A 88 -10.36 3.44 12.75
CA HIS A 88 -11.11 3.39 14.01
C HIS A 88 -10.65 2.23 14.91
N SER A 89 -10.19 1.13 14.29
CA SER A 89 -9.62 -0.01 15.01
C SER A 89 -8.11 0.08 15.25
N ARG A 90 -7.46 1.21 14.91
CA ARG A 90 -6.00 1.36 14.93
C ARG A 90 -5.28 0.30 14.08
N VAL A 91 -5.82 0.04 12.90
CA VAL A 91 -5.22 -0.86 11.90
C VAL A 91 -4.86 -0.08 10.65
N ASP A 92 -3.58 -0.09 10.30
CA ASP A 92 -3.09 0.37 9.00
C ASP A 92 -3.18 -0.79 8.01
N CYS A 93 -3.41 -0.49 6.72
CA CYS A 93 -3.47 -1.54 5.71
C CYS A 93 -2.79 -1.16 4.39
N PHE A 94 -2.27 -2.19 3.72
CA PHE A 94 -1.62 -2.11 2.43
C PHE A 94 -2.36 -2.98 1.42
N TYR A 95 -2.62 -2.45 0.24
CA TYR A 95 -3.08 -3.24 -0.91
C TYR A 95 -1.98 -3.27 -1.96
N LEU A 96 -1.40 -4.45 -2.19
CA LEU A 96 -0.40 -4.69 -3.21
C LEU A 96 -1.08 -5.28 -4.46
N CYS A 97 -1.00 -4.56 -5.57
CA CYS A 97 -1.55 -5.01 -6.85
C CYS A 97 -0.67 -4.58 -8.02
N GLN A 98 -0.63 -5.40 -9.07
CA GLN A 98 0.08 -5.08 -10.30
C GLN A 98 -0.68 -4.08 -11.19
N THR A 99 -2.02 -4.10 -11.14
CA THR A 99 -2.86 -3.33 -12.05
C THR A 99 -3.81 -2.44 -11.27
N TYR A 100 -3.59 -1.13 -11.34
CA TYR A 100 -4.34 -0.13 -10.57
C TYR A 100 -5.87 -0.21 -10.81
N VAL A 101 -6.31 -0.36 -12.06
CA VAL A 101 -7.74 -0.41 -12.39
C VAL A 101 -8.48 -1.62 -11.82
N ARG A 102 -7.77 -2.69 -11.45
CA ARG A 102 -8.38 -3.88 -10.83
C ARG A 102 -8.79 -3.65 -9.39
N ILE A 103 -8.20 -2.67 -8.73
CA ILE A 103 -8.58 -2.29 -7.37
C ILE A 103 -9.93 -1.56 -7.46
N PRO A 104 -10.95 -1.95 -6.67
CA PRO A 104 -12.21 -1.20 -6.61
C PRO A 104 -11.98 0.28 -6.32
N LYS A 105 -12.62 1.16 -7.11
CA LYS A 105 -12.49 2.60 -6.91
C LYS A 105 -13.09 3.00 -5.56
N HIS A 106 -14.38 2.75 -5.42
CA HIS A 106 -15.13 3.08 -4.22
C HIS A 106 -14.64 2.28 -3.02
N LEU A 107 -14.44 3.00 -1.92
CA LEU A 107 -14.05 2.50 -0.60
C LEU A 107 -12.64 1.91 -0.48
N ILE A 108 -11.88 1.78 -1.57
CA ILE A 108 -10.46 1.37 -1.52
C ILE A 108 -9.58 2.47 -2.12
N ARG A 109 -9.59 2.69 -3.44
CA ARG A 109 -8.74 3.73 -4.06
C ARG A 109 -9.06 5.12 -3.56
N ASP A 110 -10.35 5.47 -3.49
CA ASP A 110 -10.79 6.79 -3.02
C ASP A 110 -10.35 7.04 -1.56
N ASN A 111 -10.33 5.98 -0.74
CA ASN A 111 -10.00 6.03 0.69
C ASN A 111 -8.51 5.83 0.99
N ALA A 112 -7.69 5.42 0.02
CA ALA A 112 -6.25 5.30 0.21
C ALA A 112 -5.66 6.69 0.49
N ASN A 113 -4.81 6.81 1.50
CA ASN A 113 -4.13 8.06 1.85
C ASN A 113 -2.69 8.13 1.30
N LEU A 114 -2.06 6.99 1.04
CA LEU A 114 -0.72 6.89 0.47
C LEU A 114 -0.72 5.96 -0.73
N LEU A 115 -0.18 6.42 -1.87
CA LEU A 115 0.05 5.60 -3.05
C LEU A 115 1.54 5.48 -3.32
N ILE A 116 2.01 4.25 -3.57
CA ILE A 116 3.39 3.96 -3.96
C ILE A 116 3.36 3.37 -5.38
N LEU A 117 3.83 4.15 -6.35
CA LEU A 117 3.68 3.87 -7.78
C LEU A 117 5.01 3.48 -8.42
N PHE A 118 5.19 2.18 -8.63
CA PHE A 118 6.17 1.66 -9.56
C PHE A 118 5.72 1.89 -11.01
N LYS A 119 6.62 1.61 -11.96
CA LYS A 119 6.36 1.77 -13.40
C LYS A 119 5.00 1.20 -13.80
N GLN A 120 4.15 2.05 -14.34
CA GLN A 120 2.83 1.72 -14.89
C GLN A 120 2.85 1.82 -16.42
N ASP A 121 1.86 1.19 -17.05
CA ASP A 121 1.50 1.52 -18.44
C ASP A 121 0.73 2.85 -18.51
N ASP A 122 0.58 3.39 -19.72
CA ASP A 122 -0.05 4.69 -19.95
C ASP A 122 -1.52 4.71 -19.50
N MET A 123 -2.22 3.57 -19.60
CA MET A 123 -3.63 3.46 -19.23
C MET A 123 -3.80 3.57 -17.72
N ASN A 124 -3.09 2.76 -16.94
CA ASN A 124 -3.11 2.82 -15.47
C ASN A 124 -2.64 4.19 -14.98
N LEU A 125 -1.62 4.77 -15.62
CA LEU A 125 -1.13 6.10 -15.26
C LEU A 125 -2.21 7.18 -15.45
N LYS A 126 -2.99 7.10 -16.54
CA LYS A 126 -4.11 8.02 -16.77
C LYS A 126 -5.21 7.86 -15.73
N HIS A 127 -5.50 6.64 -15.30
CA HIS A 127 -6.47 6.40 -14.23
C HIS A 127 -6.00 6.97 -12.89
N VAL A 128 -4.75 6.72 -12.50
CA VAL A 128 -4.16 7.33 -11.30
C VAL A 128 -4.24 8.86 -11.36
N TYR A 129 -3.88 9.45 -12.50
CA TYR A 129 -3.97 10.89 -12.69
C TYR A 129 -5.39 11.42 -12.46
N ASN A 130 -6.38 10.80 -13.10
CA ASN A 130 -7.78 11.23 -13.00
C ASN A 130 -8.36 11.06 -11.59
N ASP A 131 -7.91 10.05 -10.84
CA ASP A 131 -8.42 9.76 -9.50
C ASP A 131 -7.72 10.59 -8.41
N HIS A 132 -6.45 10.97 -8.60
CA HIS A 132 -5.62 11.47 -7.49
C HIS A 132 -4.78 12.73 -7.77
N VAL A 133 -4.61 13.15 -9.04
CA VAL A 133 -3.59 14.17 -9.40
C VAL A 133 -4.14 15.32 -10.23
N ASN A 134 -5.24 15.14 -10.94
CA ASN A 134 -5.76 16.08 -11.93
C ASN A 134 -6.06 17.51 -11.43
N THR A 135 -6.21 17.72 -10.13
CA THR A 135 -6.39 19.03 -9.50
C THR A 135 -5.08 19.73 -9.16
N ASP A 136 -3.96 19.00 -9.17
CA ASP A 136 -2.71 19.44 -8.57
C ASP A 136 -1.65 19.83 -9.60
N MET A 137 -1.59 19.12 -10.73
CA MET A 137 -0.66 19.39 -11.83
C MET A 137 -1.20 18.85 -13.16
N THR A 138 -0.56 19.23 -14.28
CA THR A 138 -0.96 18.72 -15.59
C THR A 138 -0.61 17.23 -15.75
N TYR A 139 -1.26 16.55 -16.69
CA TYR A 139 -0.93 15.15 -16.99
C TYR A 139 0.52 14.98 -17.47
N ASP A 140 1.04 15.97 -18.21
CA ASP A 140 2.40 15.92 -18.74
C ASP A 140 3.44 16.10 -17.63
N ASP A 141 3.21 17.00 -16.67
CA ASP A 141 4.07 17.17 -15.49
C ASP A 141 4.09 15.90 -14.64
N PHE A 142 2.92 15.29 -14.43
CA PHE A 142 2.82 14.03 -13.70
C PHE A 142 3.57 12.90 -14.42
N CYS A 143 3.42 12.79 -15.75
CA CYS A 143 4.18 11.83 -16.55
C CYS A 143 5.70 12.07 -16.46
N ALA A 144 6.14 13.33 -16.48
CA ALA A 144 7.55 13.69 -16.34
C ALA A 144 8.11 13.27 -14.97
N LEU A 145 7.36 13.52 -13.89
CA LEU A 145 7.69 13.07 -12.54
C LEU A 145 7.83 11.54 -12.48
N CYS A 146 6.84 10.80 -12.97
CA CYS A 146 6.88 9.34 -12.99
C CYS A 146 8.08 8.81 -13.76
N ARG A 147 8.35 9.33 -14.96
CA ARG A 147 9.51 8.94 -15.77
C ARG A 147 10.83 9.21 -15.06
N ALA A 148 10.98 10.36 -14.40
CA ALA A 148 12.18 10.69 -13.64
C ALA A 148 12.46 9.69 -12.52
N CYS A 149 11.41 9.26 -11.79
CA CYS A 149 11.55 8.22 -10.76
C CYS A 149 11.90 6.86 -11.35
N TRP A 150 11.22 6.45 -12.42
CA TRP A 150 11.34 5.11 -13.00
C TRP A 150 12.60 4.89 -13.85
N GLN A 151 13.40 5.92 -14.11
CA GLN A 151 14.75 5.79 -14.67
C GLN A 151 15.72 5.09 -13.70
N ARG A 152 15.53 5.26 -12.38
CA ARG A 152 16.34 4.59 -11.37
C ARG A 152 15.81 3.18 -11.15
N LYS A 153 16.72 2.20 -11.02
CA LYS A 153 16.34 0.82 -10.67
C LYS A 153 15.58 0.82 -9.34
N TYR A 154 14.39 0.22 -9.32
CA TYR A 154 13.46 0.21 -8.18
C TYR A 154 12.92 1.58 -7.77
N GLY A 155 13.06 2.61 -8.61
CA GLY A 155 12.48 3.91 -8.35
C GLY A 155 10.94 3.87 -8.43
N PHE A 156 10.30 4.66 -7.57
CA PHE A 156 8.85 4.79 -7.50
C PHE A 156 8.46 6.23 -7.14
N VAL A 157 7.23 6.60 -7.45
CA VAL A 157 6.62 7.86 -7.01
C VAL A 157 5.79 7.56 -5.76
N VAL A 158 5.81 8.47 -4.80
CA VAL A 158 4.87 8.47 -3.68
C VAL A 158 3.88 9.63 -3.85
N ILE A 159 2.59 9.34 -3.67
CA ILE A 159 1.54 10.34 -3.54
C ILE A 159 0.96 10.21 -2.12
N ASP A 160 1.28 11.18 -1.27
CA ASP A 160 0.79 11.31 0.10
C ASP A 160 -0.34 12.34 0.16
N LYS A 161 -1.58 11.86 0.25
CA LYS A 161 -2.79 12.69 0.23
C LYS A 161 -3.03 13.43 1.55
N ASP A 162 -2.38 13.00 2.63
CA ASP A 162 -2.45 13.68 3.93
C ASP A 162 -1.47 14.86 4.00
N SER A 163 -0.48 14.91 3.09
CA SER A 163 0.47 16.01 2.97
C SER A 163 -0.07 17.19 2.10
N PRO A 164 0.29 18.44 2.43
CA PRO A 164 0.04 19.60 1.57
C PRO A 164 0.72 19.48 0.19
N LEU A 165 0.14 20.13 -0.83
CA LEU A 165 0.66 20.10 -2.20
C LEU A 165 2.13 20.57 -2.29
N GLU A 166 2.43 21.71 -1.66
CA GLU A 166 3.74 22.36 -1.62
C GLU A 166 4.70 21.74 -0.57
N ASN A 167 4.27 20.70 0.14
CA ASN A 167 5.09 20.11 1.19
C ASN A 167 4.81 18.63 1.36
N GLY A 168 5.44 17.82 0.50
CA GLY A 168 5.53 16.38 0.69
C GLY A 168 4.41 15.55 0.05
N ARG A 169 3.41 16.14 -0.62
CA ARG A 169 2.38 15.36 -1.34
C ARG A 169 2.98 14.46 -2.41
N TYR A 170 3.90 14.97 -3.21
CA TYR A 170 4.56 14.22 -4.28
C TYR A 170 6.03 13.99 -3.92
N ARG A 171 6.48 12.73 -3.95
CA ARG A 171 7.87 12.38 -3.62
C ARG A 171 8.48 11.42 -4.64
N LYS A 172 9.79 11.53 -4.83
CA LYS A 172 10.63 10.56 -5.54
C LYS A 172 11.21 9.59 -4.53
N GLY A 173 10.67 8.38 -4.46
CA GLY A 173 10.89 7.52 -3.30
C GLY A 173 10.25 8.11 -2.04
N PHE A 174 10.76 7.74 -0.86
CA PHE A 174 10.21 8.24 0.42
C PHE A 174 10.79 9.60 0.86
N ASN A 175 12.00 9.94 0.42
CA ASN A 175 12.84 10.95 1.07
C ASN A 175 13.07 12.23 0.23
N GLU A 176 12.76 12.23 -1.07
CA GLU A 176 13.00 13.39 -1.95
C GLU A 176 11.67 13.99 -2.37
N TYR A 177 11.41 15.26 -2.06
CA TYR A 177 10.19 15.94 -2.49
C TYR A 177 10.27 16.29 -3.98
N ALA A 178 9.17 16.08 -4.69
CA ALA A 178 9.08 16.29 -6.12
C ALA A 178 8.58 17.70 -6.48
N VAL A 179 7.75 18.27 -5.62
CA VAL A 179 7.25 19.65 -5.72
C VAL A 179 7.89 20.43 -4.55
N PRO A 180 8.53 21.57 -4.80
CA PRO A 180 9.08 22.44 -3.77
C PRO A 180 8.02 23.01 -2.83
#